data_AF-A0AAN8W4N2-F1
#
_entry.id   AF-A0AAN8W4N2-F1
#
_cell.length_a   1.000
_cell.length_b   1.000
_cell.length_c   1.000
_cell.angle_alpha   90.00
_cell.angle_beta   90.00
_cell.angle_gamma   90.00
#
_symmetry.space_group_name_H-M   'P 1'
#
loop_
_entity.id
_entity.type
_entity.pdbx_description
1 polymer ?
#
loop_
_entity_poly.entity_id
_entity_poly.type
_entity_poly.pdbx_seq_one_letter_code
_entity_poly.pdbx_strand_id
1 'polypeptide(L)'
;MAFQYGKTYVVQPKGRHQATIVWLHGLGDDGESWSQLLETVPLPNIKWICPTAPTRPMTIFGGFPSTAWFDVGHLSEDGDDDIEGMDASAAHVANLLSAEPADGRFRTALFMDIVMFRPLNPHSSILHDNERQYIWLLKRVTMKLGVGGFSMGAATALYSASCFVLGKYGNGSPYPVKLSAVVGLSGWLPCSKFGCYLLLVLAEDLSSLGLSGMIAGVSDAAGRILSLPILLCHGKGDLLSIADDAVVQYKWGEKSSISLSSNGFQDLTFKSYDGLGHYTNPEEMDELCSWLTSKLGLDGRPS
;
A
#
# COMPACT_ATOMS: atom_id res chain seq x y z
N MET A 1 14.75 -18.86 -5.65
CA MET A 1 14.18 -19.99 -4.86
C MET A 1 12.77 -19.61 -4.42
N ALA A 2 11.85 -20.56 -4.18
CA ALA A 2 10.53 -20.19 -3.66
C ALA A 2 10.62 -19.92 -2.15
N PHE A 3 10.30 -18.71 -1.70
CA PHE A 3 10.22 -18.39 -0.27
C PHE A 3 9.02 -19.09 0.37
N GLN A 4 9.23 -19.71 1.54
CA GLN A 4 8.16 -20.33 2.31
C GLN A 4 7.64 -19.33 3.35
N TYR A 5 6.50 -18.70 3.05
CA TYR A 5 5.84 -17.77 3.95
C TYR A 5 5.24 -18.50 5.16
N GLY A 6 5.18 -17.81 6.29
CA GLY A 6 4.54 -18.29 7.51
C GLY A 6 3.01 -18.25 7.41
N LYS A 7 2.35 -18.54 8.53
CA LYS A 7 0.89 -18.57 8.61
C LYS A 7 0.30 -17.18 8.31
N THR A 8 -0.82 -17.15 7.59
CA THR A 8 -1.60 -15.93 7.36
C THR A 8 -2.78 -15.87 8.32
N TYR A 9 -3.01 -14.71 8.91
CA TYR A 9 -4.12 -14.42 9.79
C TYR A 9 -5.08 -13.48 9.08
N VAL A 10 -6.39 -13.70 9.19
CA VAL A 10 -7.40 -12.92 8.48
C VAL A 10 -8.41 -12.39 9.47
N VAL A 11 -8.53 -11.07 9.53
CA VAL A 11 -9.59 -10.38 10.28
C VAL A 11 -10.71 -10.06 9.29
N GLN A 12 -11.88 -10.64 9.53
CA GLN A 12 -13.04 -10.39 8.67
C GLN A 12 -13.64 -9.01 8.95
N PRO A 13 -14.17 -8.33 7.92
CA PRO A 13 -14.88 -7.08 8.11
C PRO A 13 -16.10 -7.31 9.00
N LYS A 14 -16.32 -6.43 9.98
CA LYS A 14 -17.47 -6.45 10.90
C LYS A 14 -18.74 -5.86 10.27
N GLY A 15 -18.60 -5.14 9.16
CA GLY A 15 -19.67 -4.55 8.38
C GLY A 15 -19.61 -4.99 6.92
N ARG A 16 -20.20 -4.18 6.03
CA ARG A 16 -20.12 -4.44 4.59
C ARG A 16 -18.66 -4.38 4.14
N HIS A 17 -18.17 -5.46 3.52
CA HIS A 17 -16.82 -5.54 2.96
C HIS A 17 -16.67 -4.55 1.78
N GLN A 18 -15.84 -3.52 1.96
CA GLN A 18 -15.58 -2.48 0.95
C GLN A 18 -14.09 -2.37 0.58
N ALA A 19 -13.21 -2.84 1.46
CA ALA A 19 -11.77 -2.85 1.20
C ALA A 19 -11.10 -4.08 1.79
N THR A 20 -10.01 -4.52 1.16
CA THR A 20 -9.06 -5.48 1.71
C THR A 20 -7.70 -4.83 1.80
N ILE A 21 -7.08 -4.92 2.97
CA ILE A 21 -5.71 -4.44 3.20
C ILE A 21 -4.85 -5.61 3.62
N VAL A 22 -3.75 -5.83 2.89
CA VAL A 22 -2.66 -6.69 3.37
C VAL A 22 -1.81 -5.88 4.34
N TRP A 23 -1.64 -6.35 5.57
CA TRP A 23 -0.84 -5.67 6.60
C TRP A 23 0.41 -6.46 6.95
N LEU A 24 1.57 -5.82 6.81
CA LEU A 24 2.88 -6.43 6.95
C LEU A 24 3.53 -6.06 8.28
N HIS A 25 3.91 -7.08 9.06
CA HIS A 25 4.57 -6.91 10.35
C HIS A 25 6.05 -6.48 10.19
N GLY A 26 6.67 -6.05 11.31
CA GLY A 26 8.10 -5.70 11.35
C GLY A 26 9.04 -6.90 11.40
N LEU A 27 10.34 -6.67 11.30
CA LEU A 27 11.36 -7.72 11.38
C LEU A 27 11.26 -8.51 12.70
N GLY A 28 11.20 -9.83 12.63
CA GLY A 28 11.15 -10.71 13.82
C GLY A 28 9.78 -10.88 14.46
N ASP A 29 8.75 -10.21 13.95
CA ASP A 29 7.35 -10.34 14.39
C ASP A 29 6.58 -11.36 13.51
N ASP A 30 5.27 -11.45 13.67
CA ASP A 30 4.38 -12.27 12.87
C ASP A 30 3.02 -11.59 12.57
N GLY A 31 2.23 -12.22 11.70
CA GLY A 31 0.90 -11.74 11.34
C GLY A 31 -0.15 -11.87 12.45
N GLU A 32 0.08 -12.69 13.49
CA GLU A 32 -0.86 -12.89 14.58
C GLU A 32 -0.96 -11.62 15.44
N SER A 33 0.19 -11.11 15.89
CA SER A 33 0.31 -9.89 16.70
C SER A 33 -0.49 -8.72 16.08
N TRP A 34 -0.29 -8.49 14.78
CA TRP A 34 -0.99 -7.41 14.07
C TRP A 34 -2.46 -7.70 13.81
N SER A 35 -2.83 -8.95 13.56
CA SER A 35 -4.25 -9.31 13.39
C SER A 35 -5.06 -9.02 14.66
N GLN A 36 -4.51 -9.29 15.85
CA GLN A 36 -5.16 -8.99 17.12
C GLN A 36 -5.33 -7.48 17.32
N LEU A 37 -4.32 -6.68 16.99
CA LEU A 37 -4.42 -5.21 17.06
C LEU A 37 -5.47 -4.68 16.06
N LEU A 38 -5.40 -5.08 14.79
CA LEU A 38 -6.31 -4.63 13.74
C LEU A 38 -7.75 -5.12 13.90
N GLU A 39 -7.99 -6.15 14.71
CA GLU A 39 -9.35 -6.55 15.09
C GLU A 39 -10.00 -5.53 16.05
N THR A 40 -9.21 -4.76 16.80
CA THR A 40 -9.73 -3.77 17.76
C THR A 40 -10.10 -2.43 17.14
N VAL A 41 -9.55 -2.09 15.98
CA VAL A 41 -9.73 -0.75 15.39
C VAL A 41 -11.15 -0.56 14.82
N PRO A 42 -11.70 0.66 14.83
CA PRO A 42 -13.07 0.94 14.40
C PRO A 42 -13.21 1.04 12.86
N LEU A 43 -12.73 0.05 12.13
CA LEU A 43 -12.80 -0.04 10.66
C LEU A 43 -13.65 -1.23 10.21
N PRO A 44 -14.99 -1.18 10.36
CA PRO A 44 -15.85 -2.35 10.13
C PRO A 44 -15.87 -2.82 8.67
N ASN A 45 -15.53 -1.95 7.72
CA ASN A 45 -15.63 -2.25 6.29
C ASN A 45 -14.38 -2.90 5.68
N ILE A 46 -13.31 -3.04 6.47
CA ILE A 46 -12.00 -3.52 6.00
C ILE A 46 -11.80 -4.98 6.41
N LYS A 47 -11.43 -5.80 5.43
CA LYS A 47 -10.80 -7.11 5.67
C LYS A 47 -9.30 -6.91 5.82
N TRP A 48 -8.71 -7.45 6.87
CA TRP A 48 -7.26 -7.45 7.05
C TRP A 48 -6.70 -8.82 6.74
N ILE A 49 -5.65 -8.87 5.91
CA ILE A 49 -4.86 -10.06 5.66
C ILE A 49 -3.47 -9.80 6.23
N CYS A 50 -3.11 -10.51 7.29
CA CYS A 50 -1.85 -10.35 8.01
C CYS A 50 -0.98 -11.60 7.76
N PRO A 51 -0.19 -11.64 6.67
CA PRO A 51 0.74 -12.73 6.42
C PRO A 51 1.95 -12.65 7.36
N THR A 52 2.54 -13.80 7.67
CA THR A 52 3.85 -13.89 8.31
C THR A 52 4.95 -14.06 7.27
N ALA A 53 5.99 -13.23 7.34
CA ALA A 53 7.16 -13.27 6.47
C ALA A 53 7.89 -14.63 6.59
N PRO A 54 8.63 -15.06 5.56
CA PRO A 54 9.44 -16.27 5.66
C PRO A 54 10.54 -16.11 6.71
N THR A 55 10.85 -17.20 7.41
CA THR A 55 12.05 -17.28 8.25
C THR A 55 13.27 -17.41 7.34
N ARG A 56 14.16 -16.42 7.36
CA ARG A 56 15.37 -16.37 6.54
C ARG A 56 16.58 -15.87 7.33
N PRO A 57 17.81 -16.24 6.95
CA PRO A 57 19.03 -15.67 7.54
C PRO A 57 19.08 -14.16 7.26
N MET A 58 19.43 -13.36 8.28
CA MET A 58 19.59 -11.92 8.13
C MET A 58 21.05 -11.52 8.21
N THR A 59 21.56 -10.82 7.18
CA THR A 59 22.96 -10.37 7.13
C THR A 59 23.29 -9.44 8.29
N ILE A 60 22.41 -8.49 8.63
CA ILE A 60 22.57 -7.61 9.79
C ILE A 60 22.67 -8.33 11.14
N PHE A 61 22.14 -9.56 11.23
CA PHE A 61 22.24 -10.40 12.43
C PHE A 61 23.35 -11.46 12.32
N GLY A 62 24.31 -11.30 11.39
CA GLY A 62 25.39 -12.27 11.19
C GLY A 62 24.89 -13.63 10.71
N GLY A 63 23.77 -13.66 9.98
CA GLY A 63 23.14 -14.87 9.47
C GLY A 63 22.13 -15.53 10.43
N PHE A 64 21.85 -14.93 11.59
CA PHE A 64 20.80 -15.46 12.48
C PHE A 64 19.42 -15.43 11.79
N PRO A 65 18.64 -16.52 11.84
CA PRO A 65 17.34 -16.57 11.19
C PRO A 65 16.30 -15.70 11.92
N SER A 66 15.51 -14.96 11.15
CA SER A 66 14.38 -14.16 11.64
C SER A 66 13.26 -14.11 10.59
N THR A 67 12.04 -13.76 10.98
CA THR A 67 10.95 -13.49 10.03
C THR A 67 11.19 -12.15 9.34
N ALA A 68 11.47 -12.18 8.04
CA ALA A 68 11.86 -10.98 7.30
C ALA A 68 11.29 -10.98 5.87
N TRP A 69 10.93 -9.79 5.39
CA TRP A 69 10.41 -9.58 4.04
C TRP A 69 11.52 -9.52 2.98
N PHE A 70 12.69 -9.05 3.35
CA PHE A 70 13.88 -8.97 2.51
C PHE A 70 15.12 -8.95 3.42
N ASP A 71 16.28 -9.30 2.89
CA ASP A 71 17.53 -9.22 3.63
C ASP A 71 18.01 -7.77 3.74
N VAL A 72 18.68 -7.45 4.84
CA VAL A 72 19.27 -6.13 5.10
C VAL A 72 20.73 -6.36 5.47
N GLY A 73 21.63 -5.93 4.59
CA GLY A 73 23.08 -6.05 4.79
C GLY A 73 23.60 -5.06 5.84
N HIS A 74 23.44 -3.77 5.54
CA HIS A 74 23.66 -2.68 6.48
C HIS A 74 22.48 -1.72 6.41
N LEU A 75 22.06 -1.23 7.58
CA LEU A 75 21.12 -0.12 7.69
C LEU A 75 21.84 1.20 7.34
N SER A 76 22.30 1.32 6.09
CA SER A 76 22.91 2.52 5.54
C SER A 76 22.27 2.86 4.21
N GLU A 77 22.16 4.16 3.90
CA GLU A 77 21.53 4.67 2.68
C GLU A 77 22.24 4.21 1.38
N ASP A 78 23.49 3.78 1.49
CA ASP A 78 24.33 3.29 0.38
C ASP A 78 24.43 1.76 0.30
N GLY A 79 23.67 1.02 1.11
CA GLY A 79 23.68 -0.45 1.07
C GLY A 79 23.06 -0.99 -0.22
N ASP A 80 23.50 -2.17 -0.65
CA ASP A 80 22.83 -2.90 -1.74
C ASP A 80 21.47 -3.39 -1.26
N ASP A 81 20.41 -2.95 -1.94
CA ASP A 81 19.04 -3.38 -1.69
C ASP A 81 18.84 -4.83 -2.16
N ASP A 82 18.22 -5.68 -1.33
CA ASP A 82 17.77 -7.03 -1.71
C ASP A 82 16.53 -6.96 -2.63
N ILE A 83 16.75 -6.55 -3.89
CA ILE A 83 15.69 -6.42 -4.89
C ILE A 83 14.95 -7.75 -5.10
N GLU A 84 15.66 -8.88 -5.09
CA GLU A 84 15.02 -10.21 -5.26
C GLU A 84 14.05 -10.50 -4.11
N GLY A 85 14.46 -10.28 -2.86
CA GLY A 85 13.61 -10.46 -1.69
C GLY A 85 12.44 -9.48 -1.64
N MET A 86 12.66 -8.22 -2.02
CA MET A 86 11.60 -7.21 -2.08
C MET A 86 10.59 -7.51 -3.18
N ASP A 87 11.02 -7.89 -4.39
CA ASP A 87 10.15 -8.32 -5.48
C ASP A 87 9.32 -9.54 -5.07
N ALA A 88 9.95 -10.54 -4.43
CA ALA A 88 9.24 -11.72 -3.96
C ALA A 88 8.15 -11.36 -2.94
N SER A 89 8.44 -10.46 -1.99
CA SER A 89 7.48 -10.01 -0.99
C SER A 89 6.36 -9.16 -1.59
N ALA A 90 6.67 -8.24 -2.50
CA ALA A 90 5.65 -7.47 -3.23
C ALA A 90 4.78 -8.37 -4.12
N ALA A 91 5.35 -9.40 -4.74
CA ALA A 91 4.60 -10.40 -5.49
C ALA A 91 3.69 -11.23 -4.58
N HIS A 92 4.15 -11.59 -3.38
CA HIS A 92 3.32 -12.27 -2.39
C HIS A 92 2.12 -11.42 -1.95
N VAL A 93 2.34 -10.13 -1.67
CA VAL A 93 1.27 -9.15 -1.38
C VAL A 93 0.28 -9.08 -2.54
N ALA A 94 0.78 -8.92 -3.77
CA ALA A 94 -0.05 -8.85 -4.95
C ALA A 94 -0.91 -10.11 -5.13
N ASN A 95 -0.33 -11.31 -4.93
CA ASN A 95 -1.05 -12.57 -5.01
C ASN A 95 -2.19 -12.67 -3.97
N LEU A 96 -1.95 -12.22 -2.73
CA LEU A 96 -2.98 -12.17 -1.69
C LEU A 96 -4.13 -11.22 -2.08
N LEU A 97 -3.80 -10.06 -2.63
CA LEU A 97 -4.80 -9.07 -3.08
C LEU A 97 -5.54 -9.52 -4.34
N SER A 98 -4.88 -10.21 -5.29
CA SER A 98 -5.51 -10.74 -6.50
C SER A 98 -6.52 -11.85 -6.23
N ALA A 99 -6.45 -12.51 -5.06
CA ALA A 99 -7.44 -13.49 -4.64
C ALA A 99 -8.75 -12.85 -4.15
N GLU A 100 -8.78 -11.52 -3.93
CA GLU A 100 -9.97 -10.80 -3.53
C GLU A 100 -10.95 -10.63 -4.70
N PRO A 101 -12.26 -10.65 -4.44
CA PRO A 101 -13.24 -10.48 -5.49
C PRO A 101 -13.12 -9.08 -6.11
N ALA A 102 -13.07 -9.02 -7.44
CA ALA A 102 -13.02 -7.75 -8.18
C ALA A 102 -14.20 -6.81 -7.84
N ASP A 103 -15.35 -7.42 -7.53
CA ASP A 103 -16.55 -6.73 -7.07
C ASP A 103 -16.98 -7.32 -5.73
N GLY A 104 -17.11 -6.46 -4.71
CA GLY A 104 -17.67 -6.88 -3.42
C GLY A 104 -19.01 -7.56 -3.69
N ARG A 105 -19.21 -8.78 -3.16
CA ARG A 105 -20.38 -9.63 -3.42
C ARG A 105 -21.70 -8.92 -3.06
N PHE A 106 -22.17 -8.05 -3.96
CA PHE A 106 -23.53 -7.61 -4.09
C PHE A 106 -23.87 -7.74 -5.55
N ARG A 107 -24.61 -8.82 -5.80
CA ARG A 107 -25.12 -9.27 -7.08
C ARG A 107 -25.57 -8.07 -7.91
N THR A 108 -25.09 -8.07 -9.14
CA THR A 108 -25.68 -7.57 -10.38
C THR A 108 -27.22 -7.58 -10.51
N ALA A 109 -27.98 -8.11 -9.54
CA ALA A 109 -29.44 -8.02 -9.49
C ALA A 109 -29.93 -6.57 -9.39
N LEU A 110 -29.35 -5.74 -8.50
CA LEU A 110 -29.73 -4.32 -8.43
C LEU A 110 -29.23 -3.52 -9.65
N PHE A 111 -28.11 -3.97 -10.23
CA PHE A 111 -27.54 -3.40 -11.45
C PHE A 111 -28.43 -3.66 -12.67
N MET A 112 -29.03 -4.85 -12.79
CA MET A 112 -30.01 -5.14 -13.84
C MET A 112 -31.34 -4.41 -13.59
N ASP A 113 -31.81 -4.35 -12.33
CA ASP A 113 -33.11 -3.73 -12.00
C ASP A 113 -33.11 -2.20 -12.20
N ILE A 114 -32.00 -1.51 -11.96
CA ILE A 114 -31.91 -0.05 -12.13
C ILE A 114 -31.63 0.34 -13.60
N VAL A 115 -30.84 -0.46 -14.32
CA VAL A 115 -30.34 -0.11 -15.67
C VAL A 115 -31.31 -0.55 -16.78
N MET A 116 -32.06 -1.65 -16.61
CA MET A 116 -32.96 -2.15 -17.66
C MET A 116 -34.42 -1.64 -17.56
N PHE A 117 -34.84 -1.05 -16.43
CA PHE A 117 -36.26 -0.69 -16.21
C PHE A 117 -36.61 0.80 -16.25
N ARG A 118 -35.67 1.71 -16.60
CA ARG A 118 -36.04 3.09 -16.94
C ARG A 118 -36.12 3.28 -18.45
N PRO A 119 -37.30 3.64 -19.01
CA PRO A 119 -37.43 3.85 -20.44
C PRO A 119 -36.55 5.03 -20.86
N LEU A 120 -35.69 4.79 -21.85
CA LEU A 120 -34.87 5.81 -22.50
C LEU A 120 -35.80 6.85 -23.13
N ASN A 121 -35.81 8.07 -22.59
CA ASN A 121 -36.55 9.19 -23.16
C ASN A 121 -35.66 9.88 -24.21
N PRO A 122 -35.99 9.81 -25.52
CA PRO A 122 -35.06 10.14 -26.61
C PRO A 122 -34.78 11.64 -26.79
N HIS A 123 -35.32 12.51 -25.93
CA HIS A 123 -35.25 13.97 -26.08
C HIS A 123 -34.46 14.71 -25.00
N SER A 124 -33.56 14.04 -24.28
CA SER A 124 -32.89 14.68 -23.15
C SER A 124 -31.37 14.72 -23.33
N SER A 125 -30.79 15.90 -23.10
CA SER A 125 -29.36 16.18 -23.00
C SER A 125 -28.69 15.51 -21.77
N ILE A 126 -29.20 14.35 -21.34
CA ILE A 126 -28.97 13.67 -20.05
C ILE A 126 -27.85 12.61 -20.12
N LEU A 127 -27.17 12.44 -21.26
CA LEU A 127 -26.10 11.45 -21.40
C LEU A 127 -24.96 11.64 -20.36
N HIS A 128 -24.58 12.89 -20.06
CA HIS A 128 -23.50 13.18 -19.09
C HIS A 128 -23.86 12.93 -17.62
N ASP A 129 -25.14 13.04 -17.24
CA ASP A 129 -25.56 12.87 -15.84
C ASP A 129 -25.66 11.38 -15.46
N ASN A 130 -26.06 10.56 -16.43
CA ASN A 130 -26.06 9.11 -16.28
C ASN A 130 -24.63 8.57 -16.11
N GLU A 131 -23.66 9.01 -16.93
CA GLU A 131 -22.25 8.58 -16.80
C GLU A 131 -21.66 8.93 -15.42
N ARG A 132 -21.92 10.14 -14.91
CA ARG A 132 -21.47 10.52 -13.56
C ARG A 132 -22.10 9.66 -12.47
N GLN A 133 -23.38 9.32 -12.60
CA GLN A 133 -24.06 8.44 -11.66
C GLN A 133 -23.54 6.99 -11.75
N TYR A 134 -23.22 6.49 -12.95
CA TYR A 134 -22.59 5.19 -13.16
C TYR A 134 -21.17 5.15 -12.58
N ILE A 135 -20.33 6.16 -12.85
CA ILE A 135 -18.99 6.27 -12.27
C ILE A 135 -19.07 6.35 -10.74
N TRP A 136 -20.04 7.08 -10.20
CA TRP A 136 -20.28 7.17 -8.76
C TRP A 136 -20.70 5.83 -8.14
N LEU A 137 -21.58 5.07 -8.82
CA LEU A 137 -21.97 3.72 -8.40
C LEU A 137 -20.78 2.76 -8.48
N LEU A 138 -20.07 2.71 -9.61
CA LEU A 138 -18.91 1.84 -9.81
C LEU A 138 -17.83 2.06 -8.74
N LYS A 139 -17.51 3.33 -8.40
CA LYS A 139 -16.58 3.68 -7.31
C LYS A 139 -17.04 3.19 -5.92
N ARG A 140 -18.33 2.91 -5.73
CA ARG A 140 -18.92 2.41 -4.47
C ARG A 140 -19.05 0.89 -4.41
N VAL A 141 -18.97 0.18 -5.53
CA VAL A 141 -19.12 -1.29 -5.60
C VAL A 141 -17.80 -2.01 -5.86
N THR A 142 -16.80 -1.35 -6.45
CA THR A 142 -15.47 -1.96 -6.63
C THR A 142 -14.76 -2.13 -5.29
N MET A 143 -14.17 -3.32 -5.12
CA MET A 143 -13.35 -3.64 -3.95
C MET A 143 -12.08 -2.78 -3.97
N LYS A 144 -11.78 -2.13 -2.85
CA LYS A 144 -10.55 -1.33 -2.72
C LYS A 144 -9.45 -2.19 -2.14
N LEU A 145 -8.28 -2.18 -2.77
CA LEU A 145 -7.14 -3.00 -2.38
C LEU A 145 -6.03 -2.10 -1.85
N GLY A 146 -5.54 -2.39 -0.66
CA GLY A 146 -4.46 -1.62 -0.04
C GLY A 146 -3.37 -2.51 0.52
N VAL A 147 -2.22 -1.90 0.79
CA VAL A 147 -1.13 -2.53 1.52
C VAL A 147 -0.64 -1.58 2.60
N GLY A 148 -0.47 -2.09 3.80
CA GLY A 148 0.06 -1.35 4.94
C GLY A 148 1.15 -2.15 5.64
N GLY A 149 1.88 -1.50 6.53
CA GLY A 149 2.77 -2.23 7.41
C GLY A 149 3.49 -1.34 8.40
N PHE A 150 4.30 -2.00 9.23
CA PHE A 150 5.14 -1.38 10.24
C PHE A 150 6.61 -1.75 10.01
N SER A 151 7.54 -0.82 10.20
CA SER A 151 8.99 -1.07 10.08
C SER A 151 9.36 -1.69 8.72
N MET A 152 10.02 -2.85 8.69
CA MET A 152 10.31 -3.59 7.45
C MET A 152 9.05 -3.91 6.62
N GLY A 153 7.90 -4.11 7.28
CA GLY A 153 6.62 -4.27 6.61
C GLY A 153 6.16 -2.98 5.92
N ALA A 154 6.35 -1.82 6.56
CA ALA A 154 6.09 -0.51 5.96
C ALA A 154 6.98 -0.28 4.72
N ALA A 155 8.25 -0.65 4.81
CA ALA A 155 9.18 -0.61 3.68
C ALA A 155 8.70 -1.46 2.49
N THR A 156 8.22 -2.67 2.76
CA THR A 156 7.65 -3.56 1.72
C THR A 156 6.36 -2.99 1.12
N ALA A 157 5.51 -2.35 1.94
CA ALA A 157 4.30 -1.68 1.47
C ALA A 157 4.62 -0.50 0.54
N LEU A 158 5.61 0.31 0.89
CA LEU A 158 6.08 1.42 0.04
C LEU A 158 6.75 0.93 -1.24
N TYR A 159 7.54 -0.15 -1.17
CA TYR A 159 8.09 -0.78 -2.37
C TYR A 159 6.98 -1.29 -3.31
N SER A 160 5.91 -1.87 -2.76
CA SER A 160 4.74 -2.29 -3.53
C SER A 160 4.02 -1.09 -4.20
N ALA A 161 4.00 0.08 -3.53
CA ALA A 161 3.51 1.33 -4.12
C ALA A 161 4.32 1.74 -5.35
N SER A 162 5.64 1.67 -5.24
CA SER A 162 6.57 1.95 -6.35
C SER A 162 6.34 0.99 -7.50
N CYS A 163 6.23 -0.32 -7.24
CA CYS A 163 5.96 -1.32 -8.27
C CYS A 163 4.62 -1.06 -8.99
N PHE A 164 3.57 -0.72 -8.23
CA PHE A 164 2.26 -0.37 -8.78
C PHE A 164 2.34 0.87 -9.69
N VAL A 165 2.99 1.92 -9.23
CA VAL A 165 3.16 3.16 -10.01
C VAL A 165 3.92 2.89 -11.32
N LEU A 166 5.04 2.18 -11.23
CA LEU A 166 5.86 1.81 -12.37
C LEU A 166 5.17 0.78 -13.29
N GLY A 167 4.15 0.09 -12.78
CA GLY A 167 3.47 -1.00 -13.47
C GLY A 167 4.31 -2.29 -13.56
N LYS A 168 5.46 -2.35 -12.89
CA LYS A 168 6.41 -3.48 -12.90
C LYS A 168 7.18 -3.60 -11.60
N TYR A 169 7.63 -4.82 -11.31
CA TYR A 169 8.60 -5.14 -10.26
C TYR A 169 10.02 -4.73 -10.68
N GLY A 170 10.97 -4.79 -9.75
CA GLY A 170 12.40 -4.49 -10.01
C GLY A 170 13.01 -5.39 -11.09
N ASN A 171 12.58 -6.66 -11.15
CA ASN A 171 12.96 -7.62 -12.19
C ASN A 171 12.30 -7.40 -13.57
N GLY A 172 11.44 -6.39 -13.70
CA GLY A 172 10.77 -6.03 -14.96
C GLY A 172 9.43 -6.74 -15.23
N SER A 173 9.04 -7.73 -14.42
CA SER A 173 7.73 -8.39 -14.54
C SER A 173 6.58 -7.42 -14.21
N PRO A 174 5.40 -7.54 -14.84
CA PRO A 174 4.30 -6.61 -14.63
C PRO A 174 3.69 -6.72 -13.23
N TYR A 175 3.32 -5.59 -12.62
CA TYR A 175 2.63 -5.54 -11.33
C TYR A 175 1.10 -5.69 -11.55
N PRO A 176 0.44 -6.75 -11.05
CA PRO A 176 -0.90 -7.12 -11.51
C PRO A 176 -2.06 -6.46 -10.73
N VAL A 177 -1.77 -5.77 -9.62
CA VAL A 177 -2.79 -5.27 -8.70
C VAL A 177 -2.92 -3.76 -8.79
N LYS A 178 -4.16 -3.25 -8.78
CA LYS A 178 -4.45 -1.82 -8.64
C LYS A 178 -4.58 -1.44 -7.17
N LEU A 179 -3.59 -0.73 -6.65
CA LEU A 179 -3.62 -0.23 -5.27
C LEU A 179 -4.51 1.01 -5.15
N SER A 180 -5.24 1.09 -4.04
CA SER A 180 -6.15 2.17 -3.68
C SER A 180 -5.67 2.98 -2.48
N ALA A 181 -4.77 2.42 -1.65
CA ALA A 181 -4.13 3.12 -0.54
C ALA A 181 -2.86 2.37 -0.10
N VAL A 182 -1.88 3.12 0.39
CA VAL A 182 -0.65 2.58 1.00
C VAL A 182 -0.39 3.24 2.34
N VAL A 183 0.02 2.44 3.34
CA VAL A 183 0.33 2.91 4.69
C VAL A 183 1.71 2.43 5.12
N GLY A 184 2.53 3.31 5.66
CA GLY A 184 3.80 2.96 6.29
C GLY A 184 3.92 3.59 7.68
N LEU A 185 3.97 2.75 8.72
CA LEU A 185 4.22 3.17 10.10
C LEU A 185 5.67 2.89 10.48
N SER A 186 6.39 3.89 10.98
CA SER A 186 7.79 3.80 11.43
C SER A 186 8.70 3.04 10.45
N GLY A 187 8.56 3.34 9.15
CA GLY A 187 9.23 2.66 8.05
C GLY A 187 10.15 3.57 7.24
N TRP A 188 10.62 3.05 6.12
CA TRP A 188 11.39 3.81 5.13
C TRP A 188 11.01 3.36 3.74
N LEU A 189 11.20 4.21 2.72
CA LEU A 189 11.11 3.83 1.32
C LEU A 189 12.41 3.11 0.93
N PRO A 190 12.39 1.80 0.61
CA PRO A 190 13.55 1.12 0.05
C PRO A 190 13.90 1.72 -1.31
N CYS A 191 15.15 1.56 -1.74
CA CYS A 191 15.61 2.08 -3.03
C CYS A 191 15.42 3.60 -3.15
N SER A 192 15.92 4.38 -2.18
CA SER A 192 15.91 5.86 -2.20
C SER A 192 16.58 6.48 -3.45
N LYS A 193 17.21 5.66 -4.32
CA LYS A 193 17.51 5.96 -5.73
C LYS A 193 16.27 6.06 -6.63
N PHE A 194 15.06 6.03 -6.07
CA PHE A 194 13.76 6.20 -6.74
C PHE A 194 13.71 7.41 -7.68
N GLY A 195 14.39 8.51 -7.30
CA GLY A 195 14.56 9.71 -8.14
C GLY A 195 15.26 9.44 -9.47
N CYS A 196 16.22 8.52 -9.50
CA CYS A 196 16.86 8.08 -10.73
C CYS A 196 15.99 7.07 -11.48
N TYR A 197 15.30 6.16 -10.78
CA TYR A 197 14.50 5.10 -11.43
C TYR A 197 13.23 5.61 -12.10
N LEU A 198 12.50 6.56 -11.52
CA LEU A 198 11.33 7.14 -12.18
C LEU A 198 11.74 7.94 -13.42
N LEU A 199 12.77 8.79 -13.32
CA LEU A 199 13.33 9.54 -14.46
C LEU A 199 13.94 8.62 -15.52
N LEU A 200 14.65 7.55 -15.13
CA LEU A 200 15.27 6.58 -16.04
C LEU A 200 14.25 5.64 -16.65
N VAL A 201 13.22 5.17 -15.94
CA VAL A 201 12.17 4.32 -16.52
C VAL A 201 11.32 5.12 -17.49
N LEU A 202 10.99 6.37 -17.15
CA LEU A 202 10.39 7.30 -18.11
C LEU A 202 11.32 7.47 -19.34
N ALA A 203 12.65 7.56 -19.14
CA ALA A 203 13.64 7.69 -20.21
C ALA A 203 13.93 6.39 -21.01
N GLU A 204 13.79 5.20 -20.42
CA GLU A 204 13.99 3.88 -21.05
C GLU A 204 12.76 3.46 -21.85
N ASP A 205 11.54 3.73 -21.35
CA ASP A 205 10.30 3.63 -22.14
C ASP A 205 10.36 4.58 -23.35
N LEU A 206 11.03 5.73 -23.19
CA LEU A 206 11.34 6.70 -24.23
C LEU A 206 12.22 6.12 -25.37
N SER A 207 13.03 5.10 -25.08
CA SER A 207 13.99 4.50 -26.00
C SER A 207 13.50 3.20 -26.67
N SER A 208 12.50 2.53 -26.07
CA SER A 208 12.07 1.16 -26.45
C SER A 208 10.67 1.07 -27.07
N LEU A 209 9.86 2.14 -27.02
CA LEU A 209 8.49 2.19 -27.55
C LEU A 209 8.33 3.26 -28.64
N GLY A 210 7.52 2.97 -29.67
CA GLY A 210 7.10 3.98 -30.65
C GLY A 210 6.30 5.11 -30.00
N LEU A 211 6.30 6.31 -30.61
CA LEU A 211 5.75 7.57 -30.04
C LEU A 211 4.36 7.45 -29.38
N SER A 212 3.46 6.60 -29.88
CA SER A 212 2.11 6.47 -29.31
C SER A 212 2.04 5.58 -28.05
N GLY A 213 2.89 4.55 -27.95
CA GLY A 213 2.98 3.68 -26.76
C GLY A 213 3.66 4.39 -25.59
N MET A 214 4.65 5.22 -25.90
CA MET A 214 5.36 6.11 -24.97
C MET A 214 4.40 7.07 -24.24
N ILE A 215 3.53 7.78 -24.98
CA ILE A 215 2.60 8.75 -24.38
C ILE A 215 1.58 8.05 -23.46
N ALA A 216 1.11 6.86 -23.85
CA ALA A 216 0.14 6.11 -23.05
C ALA A 216 0.73 5.57 -21.74
N GLY A 217 1.93 4.96 -21.77
CA GLY A 217 2.58 4.42 -20.56
C GLY A 217 2.98 5.50 -19.54
N VAL A 218 3.57 6.60 -20.03
CA VAL A 218 3.94 7.76 -19.21
C VAL A 218 2.70 8.43 -18.61
N SER A 219 1.61 8.57 -19.38
CA SER A 219 0.36 9.14 -18.89
C SER A 219 -0.30 8.27 -17.81
N ASP A 220 -0.18 6.94 -17.91
CA ASP A 220 -0.79 5.99 -16.99
C ASP A 220 -0.01 5.92 -15.66
N ALA A 221 1.32 5.91 -15.71
CA ALA A 221 2.17 6.00 -14.52
C ALA A 221 1.99 7.34 -13.78
N ALA A 222 1.95 8.46 -14.51
CA ALA A 222 1.66 9.77 -13.94
C ALA A 222 0.27 9.80 -13.28
N GLY A 223 -0.75 9.22 -13.92
CA GLY A 223 -2.09 9.09 -13.34
C GLY A 223 -2.09 8.31 -12.02
N ARG A 224 -1.32 7.22 -11.93
CA ARG A 224 -1.18 6.42 -10.69
C ARG A 224 -0.48 7.21 -9.58
N ILE A 225 0.62 7.90 -9.88
CA ILE A 225 1.37 8.72 -8.91
C ILE A 225 0.48 9.80 -8.28
N LEU A 226 -0.30 10.48 -9.12
CA LEU A 226 -1.14 11.60 -8.68
C LEU A 226 -2.34 11.16 -7.83
N SER A 227 -2.78 9.90 -7.98
CA SER A 227 -4.02 9.41 -7.40
C SER A 227 -3.86 8.36 -6.30
N LEU A 228 -2.65 7.84 -6.06
CA LEU A 228 -2.40 6.86 -5.01
C LEU A 228 -2.21 7.59 -3.67
N PRO A 229 -3.16 7.47 -2.72
CA PRO A 229 -2.97 8.05 -1.39
C PRO A 229 -1.95 7.22 -0.61
N ILE A 230 -0.97 7.91 -0.01
CA ILE A 230 0.05 7.31 0.86
C ILE A 230 0.01 8.00 2.23
N LEU A 231 -0.12 7.21 3.30
CA LEU A 231 0.08 7.65 4.67
C LEU A 231 1.44 7.16 5.18
N LEU A 232 2.23 8.08 5.71
CA LEU A 232 3.46 7.82 6.43
C LEU A 232 3.33 8.38 7.85
N CYS A 233 3.61 7.56 8.85
CA CYS A 233 3.67 7.97 10.24
C CYS A 233 5.04 7.61 10.82
N HIS A 234 5.63 8.48 11.63
CA HIS A 234 6.92 8.20 12.26
C HIS A 234 7.07 8.88 13.61
N GLY A 235 7.66 8.20 14.58
CA GLY A 235 8.04 8.79 15.85
C GLY A 235 9.30 9.67 15.74
N LYS A 236 9.29 10.85 16.36
CA LYS A 236 10.42 11.79 16.38
C LYS A 236 11.44 11.51 17.49
N GLY A 237 11.17 10.53 18.34
CA GLY A 237 11.82 10.43 19.64
C GLY A 237 11.55 11.64 20.52
N ASP A 238 12.19 11.69 21.68
CA ASP A 238 12.08 12.81 22.62
C ASP A 238 13.48 13.41 22.85
N LEU A 239 13.63 14.74 22.76
CA LEU A 239 14.91 15.46 22.91
C LEU A 239 15.64 15.23 24.26
N LEU A 240 14.93 14.69 25.26
CA LEU A 240 15.42 14.37 26.59
C LEU A 240 15.61 12.86 26.83
N SER A 241 15.26 12.05 25.84
CA SER A 241 15.26 10.59 25.90
C SER A 241 16.18 10.04 24.82
N ILE A 242 16.90 8.97 25.14
CA ILE A 242 17.71 8.19 24.19
C ILE A 242 16.79 7.37 23.24
N ALA A 243 15.52 7.77 23.11
CA ALA A 243 14.44 7.04 22.45
C ALA A 243 13.99 7.74 21.16
N ASP A 244 14.95 8.12 20.31
CA ASP A 244 14.69 8.06 18.87
C ASP A 244 14.16 6.66 18.53
N ASP A 245 13.45 6.52 17.42
CA ASP A 245 13.30 5.20 16.81
C ASP A 245 14.70 4.66 16.48
N ALA A 246 15.28 3.97 17.47
CA ALA A 246 16.65 3.49 17.45
C ALA A 246 16.85 2.35 16.45
N VAL A 247 15.75 1.85 15.88
CA VAL A 247 15.72 0.79 14.88
C VAL A 247 15.61 1.40 13.48
N VAL A 248 14.67 2.33 13.28
CA VAL A 248 14.41 3.05 12.03
C VAL A 248 14.38 4.55 12.32
N GLN A 249 15.52 5.21 12.18
CA GLN A 249 15.67 6.63 12.54
C GLN A 249 14.61 7.51 11.86
N TYR A 250 14.01 8.45 12.60
CA TYR A 250 13.00 9.40 12.09
C TYR A 250 13.39 10.04 10.76
N LYS A 251 14.69 10.39 10.62
CA LYS A 251 15.25 10.99 9.40
C LYS A 251 15.00 10.15 8.14
N TRP A 252 14.88 8.82 8.26
CA TRP A 252 14.58 7.95 7.13
C TRP A 252 13.12 8.05 6.71
N GLY A 253 12.18 8.13 7.65
CA GLY A 253 10.78 8.41 7.36
C GLY A 253 10.61 9.78 6.69
N GLU A 254 11.25 10.80 7.24
CA GLU A 254 11.24 12.16 6.66
C GLU A 254 11.84 12.19 5.25
N LYS A 255 13.02 11.58 5.05
CA LYS A 255 13.63 11.45 3.71
C LYS A 255 12.76 10.68 2.74
N SER A 256 12.06 9.65 3.19
CA SER A 256 11.12 8.87 2.37
C SER A 256 9.97 9.76 1.90
N SER A 257 9.40 10.56 2.80
CA SER A 257 8.36 11.54 2.48
C SER A 257 8.83 12.59 1.47
N ILE A 258 10.03 13.14 1.66
CA ILE A 258 10.65 14.10 0.73
C ILE A 258 10.89 13.45 -0.64
N SER A 259 11.41 12.23 -0.66
CA SER A 259 11.67 11.49 -1.90
C SER A 259 10.38 11.22 -2.68
N LEU A 260 9.32 10.74 -2.03
CA LEU A 260 8.01 10.54 -2.65
C LEU A 260 7.46 11.87 -3.21
N SER A 261 7.47 12.93 -2.40
CA SER A 261 7.00 14.26 -2.83
C SER A 261 7.76 14.77 -4.05
N SER A 262 9.08 14.64 -4.03
CA SER A 262 9.97 15.10 -5.12
C SER A 262 9.78 14.31 -6.42
N ASN A 263 9.23 13.10 -6.32
CA ASN A 263 8.88 12.24 -7.45
C ASN A 263 7.40 12.35 -7.87
N GLY A 264 6.70 13.37 -7.39
CA GLY A 264 5.38 13.74 -7.88
C GLY A 264 4.19 13.10 -7.16
N PHE A 265 4.41 12.31 -6.09
CA PHE A 265 3.29 11.85 -5.26
C PHE A 265 2.61 13.04 -4.59
N GLN A 266 1.41 13.37 -5.06
CA GLN A 266 0.67 14.55 -4.57
C GLN A 266 -0.27 14.22 -3.42
N ASP A 267 -0.77 12.98 -3.33
CA ASP A 267 -1.64 12.54 -2.23
C ASP A 267 -0.82 11.84 -1.13
N LEU A 268 0.17 12.55 -0.60
CA LEU A 268 1.06 12.07 0.46
C LEU A 268 0.74 12.78 1.77
N THR A 269 0.54 12.00 2.83
CA THR A 269 0.40 12.51 4.21
C THR A 269 1.57 11.98 5.04
N PHE A 270 2.38 12.88 5.62
CA PHE A 270 3.41 12.53 6.58
C PHE A 270 3.05 13.10 7.95
N LYS A 271 2.90 12.22 8.95
CA LYS A 271 2.60 12.57 10.33
C LYS A 271 3.78 12.20 11.22
N SER A 272 4.04 13.04 12.19
CA SER A 272 5.12 12.83 13.14
C SER A 272 4.59 12.94 14.56
N TYR A 273 5.07 12.08 15.44
CA TYR A 273 4.62 12.00 16.82
C TYR A 273 5.81 12.19 17.76
N ASP A 274 5.74 13.20 18.62
CA ASP A 274 6.77 13.48 19.61
C ASP A 274 6.73 12.43 20.73
N GLY A 275 7.89 11.96 21.19
CA GLY A 275 8.00 10.94 22.23
C GLY A 275 7.56 9.52 21.82
N LEU A 276 7.21 9.30 20.54
CA LEU A 276 6.92 7.96 20.00
C LEU A 276 8.22 7.27 19.59
N GLY A 277 8.47 6.07 20.13
CA GLY A 277 9.57 5.18 19.74
C GLY A 277 9.19 4.21 18.62
N HIS A 278 9.88 3.06 18.52
CA HIS A 278 9.60 2.02 17.52
C HIS A 278 8.41 1.13 17.91
N TYR A 279 7.24 1.73 18.08
CA TYR A 279 5.96 1.08 18.36
C TYR A 279 4.82 1.98 17.89
N THR A 280 3.57 1.49 17.93
CA THR A 280 2.39 2.30 17.62
C THR A 280 1.71 2.82 18.88
N ASN A 281 1.07 3.99 18.82
CA ASN A 281 0.26 4.53 19.90
C ASN A 281 -1.22 4.74 19.48
N PRO A 282 -2.15 4.97 20.42
CA PRO A 282 -3.56 5.16 20.08
C PRO A 282 -3.82 6.34 19.13
N GLU A 283 -3.10 7.46 19.29
CA GLU A 283 -3.25 8.65 18.44
C GLU A 283 -2.88 8.37 16.97
N GLU A 284 -1.77 7.67 16.73
CA GLU A 284 -1.35 7.22 15.41
C GLU A 284 -2.37 6.27 14.78
N MET A 285 -2.93 5.35 15.58
CA MET A 285 -3.94 4.41 15.11
C MET A 285 -5.28 5.08 14.82
N ASP A 286 -5.67 6.12 15.57
CA ASP A 286 -6.87 6.92 15.31
C ASP A 286 -6.73 7.73 14.01
N GLU A 287 -5.54 8.29 13.76
CA GLU A 287 -5.20 8.95 12.50
C GLU A 287 -5.22 7.97 11.33
N LEU A 288 -4.65 6.76 11.48
CA LEU A 288 -4.74 5.69 10.49
C LEU A 288 -6.19 5.37 10.14
N CYS A 289 -7.05 5.22 11.16
CA CYS A 289 -8.47 4.90 10.95
C CYS A 289 -9.23 6.01 10.23
N SER A 290 -9.01 7.25 10.66
CA SER A 290 -9.62 8.43 10.06
C SER A 290 -9.18 8.60 8.61
N TRP A 291 -7.89 8.41 8.35
CA TRP A 291 -7.29 8.52 7.02
C TRP A 291 -7.83 7.43 6.07
N LEU A 292 -7.83 6.16 6.50
CA LEU A 292 -8.36 5.06 5.68
C LEU A 292 -9.85 5.25 5.37
N THR A 293 -10.64 5.65 6.37
CA THR A 293 -12.08 5.93 6.20
C THR A 293 -12.30 6.99 5.13
N SER A 294 -11.54 8.08 5.20
CA SER A 294 -11.61 9.19 4.25
C SER A 294 -11.15 8.79 2.83
N LYS A 295 -9.94 8.23 2.71
CA LYS A 295 -9.31 7.92 1.41
C LYS A 295 -10.00 6.80 0.66
N LEU A 296 -10.52 5.81 1.38
CA LEU A 296 -11.26 4.70 0.78
C LEU A 296 -12.77 4.97 0.67
N GLY A 297 -13.24 6.12 1.15
CA GLY A 297 -14.66 6.49 1.12
C GLY A 297 -15.56 5.44 1.77
N LEU A 298 -15.14 4.96 2.94
CA LEU A 298 -15.84 3.92 3.69
C LEU A 298 -17.10 4.50 4.32
N ASP A 299 -18.16 3.69 4.42
CA ASP A 299 -19.42 4.17 5.01
C ASP A 299 -19.43 4.13 6.54
N GLY A 300 -18.46 3.44 7.17
CA GLY A 300 -18.22 3.46 8.62
C GLY A 300 -19.32 2.80 9.45
N ARG A 301 -20.26 2.10 8.80
CA ARG A 301 -21.42 1.52 9.48
C ARG A 301 -21.13 0.05 9.84
N PRO A 302 -21.24 -0.35 11.12
CA PRO A 302 -21.35 -1.75 11.48
C PRO A 302 -22.61 -2.35 10.81
N SER A 303 -22.55 -3.63 10.41
CA SER A 303 -23.71 -4.34 9.87
C SER A 303 -24.77 -4.61 10.95
#